data_AF-A0A7V0NQN5-F1
#
_entry.id   AF-A0A7V0NQN5-F1
#
_cell.length_a   1.000
_cell.length_b   1.000
_cell.length_c   1.000
_cell.angle_alpha   90.00
_cell.angle_beta   90.00
_cell.angle_gamma   90.00
#
_symmetry.space_group_name_H-M   'P 1'
#
loop_
_entity.id
_entity.type
_entity.pdbx_description
1 polymer ?
#
loop_
_entity_poly.entity_id
_entity_poly.type
_entity_poly.pdbx_seq_one_letter_code
_entity_poly.pdbx_strand_id
1 'polypeptide(L)'
;MARQLGIVNAFGTTRQGKLGLWQVIARVIDQGSRLSAVRLAGSHAACDVLGLGKFNEDDLYNNLDWLSEKQADIEDRLFRKTHRQQKPGLYLYDVTSSYFEGMHNELSAFGYNRDGKKGKKQIVIGLLCNESGIPLSVEVFITGNTQDPKTLTPQIRKVAERFGNA
;
A
#
# COMPACT_ATOMS: atom_id res chain seq x y z
N MET A 1 3.52 15.82 -10.67
CA MET A 1 4.06 14.73 -9.82
C MET A 1 3.45 13.35 -10.10
N ALA A 2 2.18 13.05 -9.77
CA ALA A 2 1.63 11.67 -9.89
C ALA A 2 1.74 11.04 -11.30
N ARG A 3 1.62 11.85 -12.38
CA ARG A 3 1.86 11.39 -13.77
C ARG A 3 3.33 11.04 -14.02
N GLN A 4 4.27 11.83 -13.49
CA GLN A 4 5.71 11.60 -13.64
C GLN A 4 6.12 10.31 -12.93
N LEU A 5 5.56 10.06 -11.74
CA LEU A 5 5.77 8.83 -10.96
C LEU A 5 5.06 7.59 -11.54
N GLY A 6 4.26 7.74 -12.61
CA GLY A 6 3.55 6.62 -13.24
C GLY A 6 2.30 6.12 -12.51
N ILE A 7 1.94 6.72 -11.37
CA ILE A 7 0.80 6.31 -10.53
C ILE A 7 -0.52 6.35 -11.31
N VAL A 8 -0.73 7.41 -12.10
CA VAL A 8 -1.93 7.57 -12.93
C VAL A 8 -2.08 6.40 -13.93
N ASN A 9 -0.98 5.97 -14.53
CA ASN A 9 -1.00 4.85 -15.48
C ASN A 9 -1.14 3.51 -14.76
N ALA A 10 -0.55 3.36 -13.57
CA ALA A 10 -0.65 2.15 -12.77
C ALA A 10 -2.10 1.89 -12.35
N PHE A 11 -2.81 2.93 -11.89
CA PHE A 11 -4.22 2.85 -11.49
C PHE A 11 -5.17 2.76 -12.69
N GLY A 12 -4.78 3.34 -13.84
CA GLY A 12 -5.57 3.33 -15.07
C GLY A 12 -6.66 4.40 -15.09
N THR A 13 -7.52 4.34 -16.11
CA THR A 13 -8.55 5.35 -16.40
C THR A 13 -9.94 5.01 -15.88
N THR A 14 -10.10 3.83 -15.27
CA THR A 14 -11.38 3.36 -14.72
C THR A 14 -11.83 4.24 -13.54
N ARG A 15 -13.12 4.20 -13.20
CA ARG A 15 -13.64 4.90 -12.01
C ARG A 15 -12.89 4.48 -10.75
N GLN A 16 -12.61 3.18 -10.58
CA GLN A 16 -11.86 2.67 -9.42
C GLN A 16 -10.41 3.17 -9.38
N GLY A 17 -9.72 3.20 -10.53
CA GLY A 17 -8.37 3.77 -10.60
C GLY A 17 -8.34 5.26 -10.24
N LYS A 18 -9.33 6.02 -10.70
CA LYS A 18 -9.48 7.44 -10.35
C LYS A 18 -9.81 7.65 -8.87
N LEU A 19 -10.67 6.82 -8.27
CA LEU A 19 -10.94 6.85 -6.82
C LEU A 19 -9.68 6.54 -6.01
N GLY A 20 -8.90 5.53 -6.41
CA GLY A 20 -7.62 5.22 -5.79
C GLY A 20 -6.66 6.41 -5.87
N LEU A 21 -6.58 7.07 -7.02
CA LEU A 21 -5.73 8.25 -7.21
C LEU A 21 -6.18 9.39 -6.29
N TRP A 22 -7.50 9.59 -6.16
CA TRP A 22 -8.05 10.55 -5.21
C TRP A 22 -7.66 10.20 -3.77
N GLN A 23 -7.74 8.93 -3.35
CA GLN A 23 -7.35 8.54 -1.99
C GLN A 23 -5.88 8.88 -1.68
N VAL A 24 -4.97 8.71 -2.67
CA VAL A 24 -3.56 9.10 -2.53
C VAL A 24 -3.43 10.62 -2.43
N ILE A 25 -4.09 11.37 -3.31
CA ILE A 25 -4.05 12.85 -3.30
C ILE A 25 -4.61 13.40 -1.99
N ALA A 26 -5.77 12.88 -1.56
CA ALA A 26 -6.41 13.28 -0.33
C ALA A 26 -5.46 13.10 0.85
N ARG A 27 -4.77 11.95 0.97
CA ARG A 27 -3.77 11.71 2.03
C ARG A 27 -2.59 12.67 2.02
N VAL A 28 -2.18 13.17 0.85
CA VAL A 28 -1.11 14.18 0.73
C VAL A 28 -1.60 15.57 1.15
N ILE A 29 -2.86 15.91 0.85
CA ILE A 29 -3.45 17.21 1.20
C ILE A 29 -3.86 17.25 2.68
N ASP A 30 -4.63 16.27 3.11
CA ASP A 30 -5.18 16.15 4.47
C ASP A 30 -5.18 14.68 4.90
N GLN A 31 -4.53 14.38 6.02
CA GLN A 31 -4.40 13.01 6.52
C GLN A 31 -5.66 12.54 7.27
N GLY A 32 -6.84 13.02 6.86
CA GLY A 32 -8.13 12.73 7.47
C GLY A 32 -8.71 11.35 7.14
N SER A 33 -9.96 11.15 7.57
CA SER A 33 -10.75 9.95 7.31
C SER A 33 -11.28 9.90 5.86
N ARG A 34 -11.92 8.80 5.47
CA ARG A 34 -12.56 8.68 4.13
C ARG A 34 -13.71 9.66 3.98
N LEU A 35 -14.45 9.91 5.07
CA LEU A 35 -15.42 10.99 5.13
C LEU A 35 -14.78 12.37 4.91
N SER A 36 -13.60 12.64 5.50
CA SER A 36 -12.84 13.87 5.24
C SER A 36 -12.46 13.97 3.76
N ALA A 37 -11.97 12.87 3.17
CA ALA A 37 -11.60 12.82 1.76
C ALA A 37 -12.77 13.10 0.81
N VAL A 38 -14.00 12.67 1.14
CA VAL A 38 -15.21 13.00 0.34
C VAL A 38 -15.52 14.50 0.45
N ARG A 39 -15.46 15.07 1.66
CA ARG A 39 -15.68 16.52 1.87
C ARG A 39 -14.62 17.36 1.15
N LEU A 40 -13.37 16.93 1.21
CA LEU A 40 -12.25 17.57 0.54
C LEU A 40 -12.41 17.56 -0.99
N ALA A 41 -12.99 16.49 -1.54
CA ALA A 41 -13.27 16.40 -2.97
C ALA A 41 -14.26 17.48 -3.44
N GLY A 42 -15.28 17.74 -2.60
CA GLY A 42 -16.25 18.80 -2.82
C GLY A 42 -15.64 20.20 -2.71
N SER A 43 -14.71 20.43 -1.77
CA SER A 43 -14.09 21.75 -1.59
C SER A 43 -13.04 22.09 -2.66
N HIS A 44 -12.40 21.09 -3.26
CA HIS A 44 -11.31 21.28 -4.24
C HIS A 44 -11.68 20.90 -5.68
N ALA A 45 -12.97 20.75 -5.99
CA ALA A 45 -13.46 20.34 -7.31
C ALA A 45 -12.73 19.10 -7.88
N ALA A 46 -12.37 18.15 -7.01
CA ALA A 46 -11.56 16.99 -7.38
C ALA A 46 -12.26 16.11 -8.43
N CYS A 47 -13.60 16.10 -8.39
CA CYS A 47 -14.44 15.41 -9.37
C CYS A 47 -14.18 15.93 -10.79
N ASP A 48 -14.08 17.23 -10.97
CA ASP A 48 -13.87 17.84 -12.29
C ASP A 48 -12.43 17.62 -12.77
N VAL A 49 -11.45 17.76 -11.86
CA VAL A 49 -10.02 17.60 -12.18
C VAL A 49 -9.69 16.16 -12.56
N LEU A 50 -10.27 15.17 -11.87
CA LEU A 50 -10.02 13.75 -12.11
C LEU A 50 -11.03 13.11 -13.08
N GLY A 51 -12.05 13.87 -13.51
CA GLY A 51 -13.17 13.35 -14.30
C GLY A 51 -13.89 12.21 -13.58
N LEU A 52 -14.14 12.38 -12.28
CA LEU A 52 -14.92 11.49 -11.42
C LEU A 52 -16.36 11.99 -11.32
N GLY A 53 -17.32 11.07 -11.36
CA GLY A 53 -18.68 11.39 -10.94
C GLY A 53 -18.76 11.57 -9.42
N LYS A 54 -19.94 11.91 -8.91
CA LYS A 54 -20.20 11.96 -7.47
C LYS A 54 -19.87 10.61 -6.82
N PHE A 55 -19.34 10.65 -5.61
CA PHE A 55 -19.03 9.47 -4.80
C PHE A 55 -19.20 9.79 -3.32
N ASN A 56 -19.33 8.76 -2.48
CA ASN A 56 -19.44 8.88 -1.02
C ASN A 56 -18.33 8.09 -0.32
N GLU A 57 -18.43 7.97 1.01
CA GLU A 57 -17.44 7.24 1.80
C GLU A 57 -17.46 5.73 1.53
N ASP A 58 -18.63 5.15 1.26
CA ASP A 58 -18.78 3.73 0.92
C ASP A 58 -18.06 3.41 -0.39
N ASP A 59 -18.14 4.29 -1.40
CA ASP A 59 -17.37 4.16 -2.64
C ASP A 59 -15.86 4.09 -2.35
N LEU A 60 -15.36 4.87 -1.38
CA LEU A 60 -13.94 4.86 -1.00
C LEU A 60 -13.56 3.60 -0.21
N TYR A 61 -14.44 3.10 0.65
CA TYR A 61 -14.21 1.83 1.36
C TYR A 61 -14.19 0.65 0.39
N ASN A 62 -15.18 0.55 -0.50
CA ASN A 62 -15.19 -0.47 -1.55
C ASN A 62 -13.98 -0.37 -2.48
N ASN A 63 -13.46 0.85 -2.69
CA ASN A 63 -12.24 1.03 -3.47
C ASN A 63 -10.98 0.50 -2.75
N LEU A 64 -10.95 0.44 -1.41
CA LEU A 64 -9.84 -0.18 -0.69
C LEU A 64 -9.77 -1.69 -0.95
N ASP A 65 -10.93 -2.36 -1.01
CA ASP A 65 -10.99 -3.79 -1.37
C ASP A 65 -10.49 -4.01 -2.79
N TRP A 66 -10.93 -3.17 -3.73
CA TRP A 66 -10.42 -3.19 -5.11
C TRP A 66 -8.90 -2.93 -5.19
N LEU A 67 -8.37 -2.00 -4.39
CA LEU A 67 -6.93 -1.73 -4.33
C LEU A 67 -6.16 -2.93 -3.77
N SER A 68 -6.73 -3.64 -2.79
CA SER A 68 -6.16 -4.87 -2.24
C SER A 68 -6.07 -5.96 -3.33
N GLU A 69 -7.15 -6.18 -4.07
CA GLU A 69 -7.19 -7.14 -5.19
C GLU A 69 -6.21 -6.76 -6.32
N LYS A 70 -6.01 -5.46 -6.56
CA LYS A 70 -5.16 -4.94 -7.63
C LYS A 70 -3.74 -4.61 -7.21
N GLN A 71 -3.37 -4.87 -5.97
CA GLN A 71 -2.07 -4.48 -5.44
C GLN A 71 -0.92 -5.04 -6.29
N ALA A 72 -0.93 -6.34 -6.59
CA ALA A 72 0.13 -6.98 -7.38
C ALA A 72 0.25 -6.37 -8.79
N ASP A 73 -0.88 -6.17 -9.47
CA ASP A 73 -0.93 -5.55 -10.81
C ASP A 73 -0.36 -4.13 -10.81
N ILE A 74 -0.70 -3.35 -9.78
CA ILE A 74 -0.25 -1.96 -9.60
C ILE A 74 1.27 -1.93 -9.34
N GLU A 75 1.77 -2.77 -8.42
CA GLU A 75 3.19 -2.93 -8.13
C GLU A 75 3.99 -3.26 -9.39
N ASP A 76 3.53 -4.22 -10.21
CA ASP A 76 4.21 -4.62 -11.44
C ASP A 76 4.23 -3.52 -12.50
N ARG A 77 3.16 -2.71 -12.58
CA ARG A 77 3.10 -1.56 -13.48
C ARG A 77 4.07 -0.47 -13.05
N LEU A 78 4.13 -0.17 -11.75
CA LEU A 78 5.07 0.81 -11.19
C LEU A 78 6.52 0.32 -11.34
N PHE A 79 6.79 -0.95 -11.04
CA PHE A 79 8.12 -1.53 -11.20
C PHE A 79 8.63 -1.44 -12.64
N ARG A 80 7.82 -1.87 -13.62
CA ARG A 80 8.17 -1.80 -15.05
C ARG A 80 8.39 -0.37 -15.53
N LYS A 81 7.66 0.59 -14.98
CA LYS A 81 7.83 2.01 -15.33
C LYS A 81 9.14 2.57 -14.79
N THR A 82 9.48 2.26 -13.54
CA THR A 82 10.67 2.78 -12.85
C THR A 82 11.95 2.07 -13.30
N HIS A 83 11.92 0.76 -13.54
CA HIS A 83 13.09 -0.07 -13.86
C HIS A 83 13.09 -0.52 -15.33
N ARG A 84 12.64 0.35 -16.25
CA ARG A 84 12.53 0.02 -17.68
C ARG A 84 13.88 -0.25 -18.34
N GLN A 85 14.94 0.40 -17.87
CA GLN A 85 16.27 0.33 -18.48
C GLN A 85 17.25 -0.55 -17.69
N GLN A 86 17.18 -0.49 -16.36
CA GLN A 86 18.05 -1.26 -15.48
C GLN A 86 17.26 -1.70 -14.25
N LYS A 87 17.45 -2.97 -13.89
CA LYS A 87 16.90 -3.54 -12.66
C LYS A 87 17.76 -3.17 -11.46
N PRO A 88 17.17 -3.06 -10.25
CA PRO A 88 17.95 -2.83 -9.04
C PRO A 88 18.97 -3.95 -8.83
N GLY A 89 20.22 -3.59 -8.53
CA GLY A 89 21.22 -4.55 -8.05
C GLY A 89 21.06 -4.83 -6.56
N LEU A 90 20.43 -3.91 -5.83
CA LEU A 90 20.19 -3.99 -4.40
C LEU A 90 18.71 -3.74 -4.07
N TYR A 91 18.19 -4.56 -3.17
CA TYR A 91 16.87 -4.45 -2.59
C TYR A 91 17.00 -4.19 -1.09
N LEU A 92 16.33 -3.16 -0.60
CA LEU A 92 16.25 -2.79 0.80
C LEU A 92 14.94 -3.31 1.36
N TYR A 93 14.98 -3.98 2.51
CA TYR A 93 13.79 -4.50 3.17
C TYR A 93 13.73 -3.99 4.61
N ASP A 94 12.62 -3.36 4.96
CA ASP A 94 12.34 -2.89 6.31
C ASP A 94 11.05 -3.52 6.84
N VAL A 95 11.02 -3.79 8.14
CA VAL A 95 9.89 -4.42 8.82
C VAL A 95 9.47 -3.53 9.97
N THR A 96 8.24 -3.03 9.91
CA THR A 96 7.65 -2.24 10.97
C THR A 96 6.50 -3.01 11.62
N SER A 97 6.45 -3.05 12.95
CA SER A 97 5.33 -3.60 13.70
C SER A 97 4.41 -2.48 14.21
N SER A 98 3.13 -2.77 14.31
CA SER A 98 2.14 -1.90 14.96
C SER A 98 1.21 -2.73 15.84
N TYR A 99 0.75 -2.15 16.94
CA TYR A 99 -0.17 -2.83 17.86
C TYR A 99 -1.58 -2.23 17.80
N PHE A 100 -2.57 -3.08 18.04
CA PHE A 100 -3.96 -2.68 18.16
C PHE A 100 -4.41 -2.67 19.62
N GLU A 101 -5.31 -1.76 19.95
CA GLU A 101 -6.02 -1.76 21.24
C GLU A 101 -7.31 -2.58 21.19
N GLY A 102 -7.85 -2.81 19.99
CA GLY A 102 -9.04 -3.62 19.78
C GLY A 102 -8.74 -5.11 19.56
N MET A 103 -9.78 -5.92 19.73
CA MET A 103 -9.72 -7.38 19.59
C MET A 103 -10.27 -7.91 18.26
N HIS A 104 -11.00 -7.08 17.51
CA HIS A 104 -11.72 -7.46 16.29
C HIS A 104 -10.95 -7.02 15.03
N ASN A 105 -9.75 -7.56 14.85
CA ASN A 105 -8.98 -7.34 13.63
C ASN A 105 -8.39 -8.68 13.19
N GLU A 106 -8.80 -9.13 12.01
CA GLU A 106 -8.45 -10.42 11.41
C GLU A 106 -6.97 -10.51 11.01
N LEU A 107 -6.35 -9.37 10.71
CA LEU A 107 -4.95 -9.25 10.32
C LEU A 107 -3.99 -9.13 11.51
N SER A 108 -4.53 -9.16 12.72
CA SER A 108 -3.75 -8.96 13.95
C SER A 108 -3.83 -10.17 14.86
N ALA A 109 -2.68 -10.55 15.39
CA ALA A 109 -2.56 -11.68 16.29
C ALA A 109 -1.73 -11.32 17.51
N PHE A 110 -1.91 -12.06 18.60
CA PHE A 110 -1.13 -11.81 19.81
C PHE A 110 0.32 -12.20 19.57
N GLY A 111 1.20 -11.20 19.56
CA GLY A 111 2.63 -11.37 19.38
C GLY A 111 3.42 -10.87 20.59
N TYR A 112 4.68 -11.28 20.68
CA TYR A 112 5.67 -10.68 21.56
C TYR A 112 6.35 -9.53 20.80
N ASN A 113 6.11 -8.28 21.22
CA ASN A 113 6.80 -7.13 20.61
C ASN A 113 8.26 -7.07 21.08
N ARG A 114 9.14 -6.55 20.22
CA ARG A 114 10.49 -6.09 20.58
C ARG A 114 10.45 -4.97 21.65
N ASP A 115 9.33 -4.24 21.74
CA ASP A 115 9.05 -3.20 22.75
C ASP A 115 8.43 -3.70 24.06
N GLY A 116 8.34 -5.02 24.30
CA GLY A 116 7.93 -5.57 25.60
C GLY A 116 6.46 -5.36 26.01
N LYS A 117 5.60 -4.81 25.15
CA LYS A 117 4.16 -4.65 25.41
C LYS A 117 3.44 -6.01 25.33
N LYS A 118 3.16 -6.59 26.49
CA LYS A 118 2.39 -7.84 26.64
C LYS A 118 0.89 -7.61 26.43
N GLY A 119 0.21 -8.57 25.81
CA GLY A 119 -1.26 -8.64 25.78
C GLY A 119 -1.97 -7.82 24.72
N LYS A 120 -1.27 -7.29 23.71
CA LYS A 120 -1.90 -6.58 22.57
C LYS A 120 -1.73 -7.36 21.26
N LYS A 121 -2.74 -7.32 20.40
CA LYS A 121 -2.65 -7.86 19.04
C LYS A 121 -1.73 -6.97 18.20
N GLN A 122 -0.95 -7.58 17.31
CA GLN A 122 0.04 -6.90 16.48
C GLN A 122 -0.13 -7.27 15.02
N ILE A 123 0.31 -6.36 14.17
CA ILE A 123 0.45 -6.51 12.73
C ILE A 123 1.87 -6.15 12.35
N VAL A 124 2.42 -6.90 11.41
CA VAL A 124 3.77 -6.67 10.89
C VAL A 124 3.64 -6.27 9.43
N ILE A 125 4.30 -5.19 9.04
CA ILE A 125 4.28 -4.65 7.69
C ILE A 125 5.70 -4.68 7.15
N GLY A 126 5.89 -5.38 6.04
CA GLY A 126 7.15 -5.39 5.29
C GLY A 126 7.09 -4.39 4.14
N LEU A 127 8.10 -3.54 4.03
CA LEU A 127 8.29 -2.62 2.92
C LEU A 127 9.56 -2.99 2.15
N LEU A 128 9.41 -3.21 0.84
CA LEU A 128 10.51 -3.46 -0.06
C LEU A 128 10.79 -2.22 -0.89
N CYS A 129 12.05 -1.79 -0.93
CA CYS A 129 12.53 -0.66 -1.72
C CYS A 129 13.72 -1.04 -2.61
N ASN A 130 13.98 -0.24 -3.63
CA ASN A 130 15.25 -0.31 -4.37
C ASN A 130 16.37 0.46 -3.64
N GLU A 131 17.58 0.40 -4.19
CA GLU A 131 18.77 1.13 -3.72
C GLU A 131 18.60 2.65 -3.58
N SER A 132 17.68 3.27 -4.32
CA SER A 132 17.36 4.70 -4.22
C SER A 132 16.25 5.00 -3.19
N GLY A 133 15.75 3.99 -2.47
CA GLY A 133 14.66 4.13 -1.51
C GLY A 133 13.26 4.20 -2.13
N ILE A 134 13.10 3.86 -3.42
CA ILE A 134 11.79 3.84 -4.09
C ILE A 134 11.04 2.57 -3.67
N PRO A 135 9.82 2.68 -3.12
CA PRO A 135 9.03 1.52 -2.71
C PRO A 135 8.58 0.70 -3.93
N LEU A 136 8.75 -0.62 -3.83
CA LEU A 136 8.45 -1.61 -4.87
C LEU A 136 7.24 -2.48 -4.51
N SER A 137 7.16 -2.92 -3.25
CA SER A 137 6.06 -3.75 -2.75
C SER A 137 5.89 -3.53 -1.25
N VAL A 138 4.65 -3.67 -0.79
CA VAL A 138 4.29 -3.63 0.63
C VAL A 138 3.47 -4.86 0.98
N GLU A 139 3.73 -5.48 2.12
CA GLU A 139 2.97 -6.64 2.57
C GLU A 139 2.64 -6.60 4.04
N VAL A 140 1.47 -7.15 4.37
CA VAL A 140 0.96 -7.26 5.72
C VAL A 140 1.05 -8.73 6.14
N PHE A 141 1.71 -8.98 7.26
CA PHE A 141 1.87 -10.30 7.85
C PHE A 141 1.07 -10.43 9.15
N ILE A 142 0.31 -11.53 9.24
CA ILE A 142 -0.39 -11.93 10.46
C ILE A 142 0.56 -12.83 11.26
N THR A 143 1.29 -12.26 12.22
CA THR A 143 2.23 -13.00 13.06
C THR A 143 1.56 -13.39 14.38
N GLY A 144 0.86 -14.52 14.39
CA GLY A 144 0.37 -15.10 15.65
C GLY A 144 1.42 -15.90 16.41
N ASN A 145 2.47 -16.40 15.74
CA ASN A 145 3.50 -17.19 16.42
C ASN A 145 4.75 -17.48 15.55
N THR A 146 5.09 -16.59 14.62
CA THR A 146 6.23 -16.83 13.71
C THR A 146 7.32 -15.81 14.00
N GLN A 147 8.45 -16.28 14.54
CA GLN A 147 9.63 -15.46 14.76
C GLN A 147 10.06 -14.78 13.45
N ASP A 148 10.46 -13.51 13.56
CA ASP A 148 10.90 -12.59 12.50
C ASP A 148 11.76 -13.19 11.36
N PRO A 149 12.61 -14.23 11.55
CA PRO A 149 13.40 -14.78 10.43
C PRO A 149 12.58 -15.49 9.33
N LYS A 150 11.33 -15.89 9.59
CA LYS A 150 10.52 -16.65 8.60
C LYS A 150 9.68 -15.78 7.67
N THR A 151 9.52 -14.49 7.95
CA THR A 151 8.83 -13.54 7.04
C THR A 151 9.77 -13.03 5.94
N LEU A 152 11.08 -13.09 6.17
CA LEU A 152 12.10 -12.66 5.22
C LEU A 152 12.23 -13.60 4.01
N THR A 153 12.13 -14.92 4.21
CA THR A 153 12.34 -15.92 3.15
C THR A 153 11.29 -15.87 2.02
N PRO A 154 9.97 -15.75 2.32
CA PRO A 154 8.95 -15.57 1.29
C PRO A 154 9.14 -14.27 0.51
N GLN A 155 9.56 -13.19 1.18
CA GLN A 155 9.84 -11.91 0.55
C GLN A 155 11.03 -11.98 -0.39
N ILE A 156 12.16 -12.55 0.04
CA ILE A 156 13.32 -12.76 -0.84
C ILE A 156 12.94 -13.61 -2.06
N ARG A 157 12.12 -14.67 -1.89
CA ARG A 157 11.62 -15.46 -3.02
C ARG A 157 10.71 -14.66 -3.94
N LYS A 158 9.74 -13.92 -3.41
CA LYS A 158 8.84 -13.06 -4.20
C LYS A 158 9.64 -12.02 -4.99
N VAL A 159 10.66 -11.41 -4.38
CA VAL A 159 11.54 -10.45 -5.05
C VAL A 159 12.37 -11.12 -6.14
N ALA A 160 12.99 -12.26 -5.84
CA ALA A 160 13.75 -13.02 -6.83
C ALA A 160 12.88 -13.48 -8.01
N GLU A 161 11.63 -13.91 -7.76
CA GLU A 161 10.72 -14.44 -8.77
C GLU A 161 9.97 -13.34 -9.55
N ARG A 162 9.42 -12.32 -8.89
CA ARG A 162 8.66 -11.23 -9.56
C ARG A 162 9.55 -10.13 -10.13
N PHE A 163 10.66 -9.80 -9.45
CA PHE A 163 11.52 -8.66 -9.82
C PHE A 163 12.93 -9.08 -10.29
N GLY A 164 13.43 -10.23 -9.85
CA GLY A 164 14.75 -10.77 -10.20
C GLY A 164 14.80 -11.43 -11.57
N ASN A 165 13.87 -12.34 -11.91
CA ASN A 165 13.94 -13.21 -13.11
C ASN A 165 13.07 -12.74 -14.29
N ALA A 166 13.38 -11.58 -14.87
CA ALA A 166 12.79 -11.14 -16.15
C ALA A 166 13.78 -10.34 -17.01
#